data_AF-A0A0F9QQ53-F1
#
_entry.id   AF-A0A0F9QQ53-F1
#
_cell.length_a   1.000
_cell.length_b   1.000
_cell.length_c   1.000
_cell.angle_alpha   90.00
_cell.angle_beta   90.00
_cell.angle_gamma   90.00
#
_symmetry.space_group_name_H-M   'P 1'
#
loop_
_entity.id
_entity.type
_entity.pdbx_description
1 polymer ?
#
loop_
_entity_poly.entity_id
_entity_poly.type
_entity_poly.pdbx_seq_one_letter_code
_entity_poly.pdbx_strand_id
1 'polypeptide(L)' 'MGTESATEQCGKHANLRYTWPGKDESLICVECAEKLTAVANAIGMHLQLIPITSRDVVDPLNWPTCPQVPERKPR' A
#
# COMPACT_ATOMS: atom_id res chain seq x y z
N MET A 1 13.88 29.31 -0.56
CA MET A 1 14.19 27.87 -0.68
C MET A 1 13.26 27.15 0.25
N GLY A 2 12.16 26.57 -0.25
CA GLY A 2 11.04 26.13 0.58
C GLY A 2 10.53 24.76 0.16
N THR A 3 10.62 23.84 1.12
CA THR A 3 9.96 22.53 1.28
C THR A 3 10.13 21.51 0.15
N GLU A 4 11.23 20.77 0.24
CA GLU A 4 11.30 19.40 -0.28
C GLU A 4 10.14 18.59 0.32
N SER A 5 9.12 18.28 -0.49
CA SER A 5 8.21 17.16 -0.26
C SER A 5 9.03 15.87 -0.33
N ALA A 6 9.71 15.52 0.76
CA ALA A 6 10.27 14.20 0.93
C ALA A 6 9.11 13.21 1.06
N THR A 7 8.80 12.51 -0.02
CA THR A 7 7.97 11.32 -0.05
C THR A 7 8.62 10.25 0.82
N GLU A 8 8.35 10.27 2.13
CA GLU A 8 8.82 9.22 3.03
C GLU A 8 8.18 7.88 2.62
N GLN A 9 9.02 6.99 2.10
CA GLN A 9 8.62 5.60 1.87
C GLN A 9 8.23 5.00 3.21
N CYS A 10 7.08 4.31 3.26
CA CYS A 10 6.65 3.60 4.46
C CYS A 10 7.76 2.67 4.98
N GLY A 11 8.54 2.06 4.08
CA GLY A 11 9.75 1.29 4.40
C GLY A 11 9.48 -0.04 5.11
N LYS A 12 8.26 -0.26 5.62
CA LYS A 12 7.83 -1.49 6.28
C LYS A 12 7.61 -2.62 5.28
N HIS A 13 7.71 -3.85 5.77
CA HIS A 13 7.40 -5.04 4.99
C HIS A 13 5.92 -5.05 4.59
N ALA A 14 5.64 -5.30 3.32
CA ALA A 14 4.28 -5.50 2.85
C ALA A 14 3.77 -6.85 3.35
N ASN A 15 2.54 -6.92 3.86
CA ASN A 15 1.95 -8.17 4.34
C ASN A 15 0.68 -8.53 3.56
N LEU A 16 0.21 -7.61 2.71
CA LEU A 16 -1.07 -7.69 2.05
C LEU A 16 -0.89 -7.30 0.58
N ARG A 17 -1.68 -7.94 -0.28
CA ARG A 17 -1.95 -7.61 -1.68
C ARG A 17 -3.33 -6.99 -1.77
N TYR A 18 -3.49 -6.01 -2.64
CA TYR A 18 -4.76 -5.35 -2.87
C TYR A 18 -4.87 -4.92 -4.33
N THR A 19 -6.11 -4.73 -4.78
CA THR A 19 -6.41 -4.13 -6.07
C THR A 19 -7.09 -2.78 -5.84
N TRP A 20 -6.83 -1.83 -6.74
CA TRP A 20 -7.43 -0.50 -6.69
C TRP A 20 -7.89 -0.10 -8.09
N PRO A 21 -9.03 0.59 -8.25
CA PRO A 21 -9.50 1.01 -9.56
C PRO A 21 -8.43 1.80 -10.33
N GLY A 22 -8.12 1.34 -11.55
CA GLY A 22 -7.10 1.96 -12.40
C GLY A 22 -5.66 1.62 -12.01
N LYS A 23 -5.44 0.63 -11.15
CA LYS A 23 -4.11 0.09 -10.83
C LYS A 23 -4.15 -1.43 -10.87
N ASP A 24 -3.07 -2.01 -11.36
CA ASP A 24 -2.81 -3.44 -11.17
C ASP A 24 -2.68 -3.76 -9.68
N GLU A 25 -2.64 -5.05 -9.39
CA GLU A 25 -2.42 -5.54 -8.04
C GLU A 25 -1.16 -4.94 -7.42
N SER A 26 -1.27 -4.52 -6.17
CA SER A 26 -0.20 -3.83 -5.44
C SER A 26 -0.05 -4.38 -4.04
N LEU A 27 1.12 -4.15 -3.45
CA LEU A 27 1.49 -4.63 -2.12
C LEU A 27 1.32 -3.52 -1.09
N ILE A 28 1.03 -3.86 0.15
CA ILE A 28 0.83 -2.89 1.22
C ILE A 28 1.15 -3.51 2.59
N CYS A 29 1.66 -2.70 3.54
CA CYS A 29 1.77 -3.12 4.93
C CYS A 29 0.42 -2.97 5.66
N VAL A 30 0.30 -3.58 6.84
CA VAL A 30 -0.94 -3.55 7.63
C VAL A 30 -1.37 -2.12 7.96
N GLU A 31 -0.45 -1.28 8.41
CA GLU A 31 -0.78 0.11 8.79
C GLU A 31 -1.29 0.95 7.61
N CYS A 32 -0.65 0.83 6.44
CA CYS A 32 -1.11 1.53 5.24
C CYS A 32 -2.44 0.97 4.74
N ALA A 33 -2.70 -0.33 4.94
CA ALA A 33 -3.95 -0.97 4.56
C ALA A 33 -5.13 -0.45 5.40
N GLU A 34 -4.95 -0.18 6.69
CA GLU A 34 -5.97 0.44 7.53
C GLU A 34 -6.37 1.82 7.00
N LYS A 35 -5.37 2.64 6.67
CA LYS A 35 -5.58 3.97 6.05
C LYS A 35 -6.29 3.85 4.71
N LEU A 36 -5.87 2.91 3.85
CA LEU A 36 -6.48 2.71 2.54
C LEU A 36 -7.91 2.18 2.63
N THR A 37 -8.20 1.33 3.62
CA THR A 37 -9.55 0.82 3.90
C THR A 37 -10.48 1.96 4.32
N ALA A 38 -10.01 2.88 5.16
CA ALA A 38 -10.78 4.06 5.53
C ALA A 38 -11.14 4.92 4.29
N VAL A 39 -10.19 5.12 3.37
CA VAL A 39 -10.43 5.82 2.11
C VAL A 39 -11.44 5.06 1.23
N ALA A 40 -11.27 3.75 1.09
CA ALA A 40 -12.18 2.91 0.30
C ALA A 40 -13.61 2.99 0.84
N ASN A 41 -13.78 2.86 2.15
CA ASN A 41 -15.08 2.99 2.82
C ASN A 41 -15.69 4.38 2.61
N ALA A 42 -14.89 5.44 2.71
CA ALA A 42 -15.36 6.82 2.50
C ALA A 42 -15.87 7.07 1.08
N ILE A 43 -15.35 6.35 0.07
CA ILE A 43 -15.83 6.43 -1.32
C ILE A 43 -16.86 5.33 -1.67
N GLY A 44 -17.32 4.56 -0.69
CA GLY A 44 -18.29 3.48 -0.90
C GLY A 44 -17.73 2.28 -1.67
N MET A 45 -16.42 2.08 -1.65
CA MET A 45 -15.74 0.97 -2.33
C MET A 45 -15.35 -0.11 -1.33
N HIS A 46 -15.59 -1.38 -1.70
CA HIS A 46 -15.06 -2.51 -0.96
C HIS A 46 -13.60 -2.77 -1.37
N LEU A 47 -12.69 -2.68 -0.41
CA LEU A 47 -11.28 -3.00 -0.61
C LEU A 47 -11.00 -4.44 -0.17
N GLN A 48 -10.57 -5.27 -1.11
CA GLN A 48 -10.12 -6.63 -0.81
C GLN A 48 -8.63 -6.61 -0.44
N LEU A 49 -8.32 -7.12 0.75
CA LEU A 49 -6.95 -7.30 1.25
C LEU A 49 -6.64 -8.78 1.34
N ILE A 50 -5.58 -9.22 0.64
CA ILE A 50 -5.19 -10.62 0.54
C ILE A 50 -3.83 -10.80 1.21
N PRO A 51 -3.67 -11.66 2.23
CA PRO A 51 -2.38 -11.90 2.85
C PRO A 51 -1.32 -12.40 1.86
N ILE A 52 -0.10 -11.84 1.95
CA ILE A 52 1.07 -12.39 1.27
C ILE A 52 1.55 -13.58 2.08
N THR A 53 1.70 -14.73 1.42
CA THR A 53 2.21 -15.95 2.04
C THR A 53 3.61 -16.26 1.54
N SER A 54 4.29 -17.20 2.19
CA SER A 54 5.59 -17.71 1.72
C SER A 54 5.54 -18.35 0.33
N ARG A 55 4.35 -18.66 -0.19
CA ARG A 55 4.17 -19.14 -1.58
C ARG A 55 4.21 -18.01 -2.60
N ASP A 56 3.89 -16.79 -2.16
CA ASP A 56 3.87 -15.59 -3.01
C ASP A 56 5.26 -14.94 -3.12
N VAL A 57 6.18 -15.29 -2.21
CA VAL A 57 7.52 -14.73 -2.14
C VAL A 57 8.54 -15.79 -2.51
N VAL A 58 9.21 -15.60 -3.66
CA VAL A 58 10.20 -16.55 -4.19
C VAL A 58 11.45 -16.61 -3.30
N ASP A 59 11.78 -15.50 -2.62
CA ASP A 59 12.95 -15.40 -1.74
C ASP A 59 12.57 -14.74 -0.39
N PRO A 60 12.51 -15.53 0.71
CA PRO A 60 12.18 -15.02 2.04
C PRO A 60 13.16 -13.96 2.57
N LEU A 61 14.39 -13.89 2.05
CA LEU A 61 15.37 -12.87 2.43
C LEU A 61 15.09 -11.53 1.74
N ASN A 62 14.38 -11.55 0.62
CA ASN A 62 14.01 -10.36 -0.16
C ASN A 62 12.49 -10.14 -0.09
N TRP A 63 12.00 -9.95 1.13
CA TRP A 63 10.58 -9.71 1.36
C TRP A 63 10.15 -8.35 0.77
N PRO A 64 9.01 -8.28 0.07
CA PRO A 64 8.58 -7.03 -0.57
C PRO A 64 8.27 -5.95 0.46
N THR A 65 8.61 -4.71 0.11
CA THR A 65 8.33 -3.53 0.94
C THR A 65 7.04 -2.85 0.51
N CYS A 66 6.40 -2.18 1.46
CA CYS A 66 5.21 -1.39 1.21
C CYS A 66 5.56 -0.19 0.31
N PRO A 67 5.01 -0.10 -0.91
CA PRO A 67 5.14 1.08 -1.74
C PRO A 67 4.46 2.27 -1.07
N GLN A 68 4.88 3.47 -1.46
CA GLN A 68 4.28 4.72 -1.00
C GLN A 68 2.77 4.70 -1.30
N VAL A 69 1.94 4.97 -0.30
CA VAL A 69 0.56 5.38 -0.58
C VAL A 69 0.68 6.79 -1.14
N PRO A 70 0.34 7.06 -2.41
CA PRO A 70 0.44 8.41 -2.93
C PRO A 70 -0.46 9.30 -2.07
N GLU A 71 0.14 10.25 -1.34
CA GLU A 71 -0.62 11.32 -0.71
C GLU A 71 -1.43 11.97 -1.82
N ARG A 72 -2.76 11.97 -1.68
CA ARG A 72 -3.62 12.74 -2.56
C ARG A 72 -3.22 14.20 -2.38
N LYS A 73 -2.44 14.74 -3.31
CA LYS A 73 -2.24 16.18 -3.41
C LYS A 73 -3.63 16.80 -3.59
N PRO A 74 -4.17 17.56 -2.62
CA PRO A 74 -5.41 18.27 -2.86
C PRO A 74 -5.12 19.27 -3.98
N ARG A 75 -5.94 19.23 -5.04
CA ARG A 75 -5.91 20.23 -6.11
C ARG A 75 -6.77 21.41 -5.72
#